data_AF-A0AAN8FZS1-F1
#
_entry.id   AF-A0AAN8FZS1-F1
#
_cell.length_a   1.000
_cell.length_b   1.000
_cell.length_c   1.000
_cell.angle_alpha   90.00
_cell.angle_beta   90.00
_cell.angle_gamma   90.00
#
_symmetry.space_group_name_H-M   'P 1'
#
loop_
_entity.id
_entity.type
_entity.pdbx_description
1 polymer ?
#
loop_
_entity_poly.entity_id
_entity_poly.type
_entity_poly.pdbx_seq_one_letter_code
_entity_poly.pdbx_strand_id
1 'polypeptide(L)'
;MEDELPEVKDDSRAFFQRKEGRMGLYLEIYDAKAEHPKEYGSDHFFLMSLKEKLAEYLDDFDLVKAKGIMESKNVGKGVILEKFEHGLVLSLAFDNTEAVEGIWKLQCTNKLTPIVQDMFVDEVMLKTVGAVRVTLQAKLYEDEYTVCKTELLSTAMDRLSLKKSQNGISMVKRLREAQKQIVEMTCNLRDEETQFEQNLSTFILNVKQILPTNILAINTLKEFHTNIKIAKGTKGVKAETFETIDHYFRTLQQLRKALAQVERIVWYPLSQIHAACENESQKTTKKSIKDTLTETVNMLKVDSDLQRVNYKEWEGKILFREQKLFLGLVSLVPLALEKILDIDHMVDEYITDFPDRIKV
;
A
#
# COMPACT_ATOMS: atom_id res chain seq x y z
N MET A 1 1.71 44.03 29.68
CA MET A 1 2.26 44.02 28.31
C MET A 1 3.59 43.32 28.43
N GLU A 2 3.53 41.99 28.35
CA GLU A 2 4.74 41.18 28.24
C GLU A 2 5.06 41.15 26.75
N ASP A 3 6.18 41.77 26.39
CA ASP A 3 6.71 41.74 25.04
C ASP A 3 7.10 40.29 24.72
N GLU A 4 6.30 39.63 23.89
CA GLU A 4 6.69 38.39 23.23
C GLU A 4 7.94 38.67 22.40
N LEU A 5 9.09 38.17 22.87
CA LEU A 5 10.32 38.18 22.10
C LEU A 5 10.02 37.48 20.76
N PRO A 6 10.36 38.10 19.61
CA PRO A 6 10.12 37.47 18.32
C PRO A 6 10.89 36.15 18.27
N GLU A 7 10.17 35.05 18.03
CA GLU A 7 10.78 33.76 17.72
C GLU A 7 11.87 33.98 16.66
N VAL A 8 13.08 33.55 16.98
CA VAL A 8 14.21 33.59 16.05
C VAL A 8 13.87 32.64 14.90
N LYS A 9 13.24 33.16 13.85
CA LYS A 9 13.06 32.45 12.58
C LYS A 9 14.45 32.20 12.02
N ASP A 10 14.77 30.94 11.81
CA ASP A 10 15.92 30.53 11.02
C ASP A 10 15.74 31.05 9.58
N ASP A 11 16.42 32.16 9.25
CA ASP A 11 16.36 32.82 7.94
C ASP A 11 16.78 31.90 6.76
N SER A 12 17.35 30.72 7.04
CA SER A 12 17.68 29.71 6.02
C SER A 12 16.49 28.83 5.60
N ARG A 13 15.37 28.88 6.33
CA ARG A 13 14.16 28.10 6.06
C ARG A 13 13.36 28.70 4.91
N ALA A 14 12.97 27.87 3.94
CA ALA A 14 12.03 28.26 2.91
C ALA A 14 10.71 28.74 3.55
N PHE A 15 10.19 29.89 3.10
CA PHE A 15 8.94 30.42 3.62
C PHE A 15 7.79 29.45 3.30
N PHE A 16 7.29 28.76 4.32
CA PHE A 16 6.13 27.87 4.25
C PHE A 16 5.03 28.48 5.13
N GLN A 17 3.93 28.88 4.52
CA GLN A 17 2.77 29.37 5.26
C GLN A 17 1.93 28.20 5.75
N ARG A 18 2.37 27.63 6.87
CA ARG A 18 1.71 26.51 7.55
C ARG A 18 0.23 26.84 7.80
N LYS A 19 -0.65 25.89 7.48
CA LYS A 19 -2.05 25.90 7.92
C LYS A 19 -2.18 25.17 9.25
N GLU A 20 -3.20 25.52 10.02
CA GLU A 20 -3.54 24.83 11.27
C GLU A 20 -3.63 23.30 11.06
N GLY A 21 -3.08 22.53 12.00
CA GLY A 21 -3.01 21.07 11.97
C GLY A 21 -2.03 20.49 10.95
N ARG A 22 -1.18 21.33 10.32
CA ARG A 22 -0.19 20.90 9.32
C ARG A 22 1.24 21.17 9.75
N MET A 23 2.17 20.43 9.14
CA MET A 23 3.62 20.59 9.27
C MET A 23 4.28 20.45 7.89
N GLY A 24 5.37 21.17 7.64
CA GLY A 24 6.17 21.06 6.44
C GLY A 24 7.25 20.00 6.58
N LEU A 25 7.36 19.13 5.58
CA LEU A 25 8.51 18.24 5.38
C LEU A 25 9.42 18.84 4.32
N TYR A 26 10.57 19.32 4.76
CA TYR A 26 11.52 20.05 3.92
C TYR A 26 12.50 19.07 3.29
N LEU A 27 12.59 19.12 1.96
CA LEU A 27 13.51 18.31 1.18
C LEU A 27 14.69 19.16 0.73
N GLU A 28 15.89 18.64 0.95
CA GLU A 28 17.14 19.24 0.51
C GLU A 28 17.91 18.22 -0.33
N ILE A 29 18.56 18.68 -1.41
CA ILE A 29 19.47 17.84 -2.19
C ILE A 29 20.81 17.82 -1.45
N TYR A 30 21.11 16.71 -0.78
CA TYR A 30 22.35 16.53 -0.03
C TYR A 30 23.53 16.21 -0.97
N ASP A 31 23.28 15.35 -1.95
CA ASP A 31 24.27 14.93 -2.94
C ASP A 31 23.58 14.56 -4.26
N ALA A 32 24.23 14.81 -5.40
CA ALA A 32 23.70 14.43 -6.70
C ALA A 32 24.81 14.22 -7.73
N LYS A 33 24.55 13.36 -8.72
CA LYS A 33 25.46 13.09 -9.83
C LYS A 33 24.71 13.14 -11.16
N ALA A 34 25.14 14.04 -12.05
CA ALA A 34 24.60 14.18 -13.39
C ALA A 34 24.86 12.93 -14.26
N GLU A 35 23.94 12.64 -15.18
CA GLU A 35 24.13 11.63 -16.23
C GLU A 35 25.17 12.04 -17.25
N HIS A 36 25.18 13.32 -17.63
CA HIS A 36 26.15 13.91 -18.56
C HIS A 36 26.84 15.13 -17.94
N PRO A 37 27.81 14.94 -17.01
CA PRO A 37 28.45 16.05 -16.29
C PRO A 37 29.09 17.11 -17.19
N LYS A 38 29.56 16.71 -18.37
CA LYS A 38 30.22 17.61 -19.35
C LYS A 38 29.26 18.62 -19.99
N GLU A 39 27.95 18.39 -19.94
CA GLU A 39 26.94 19.30 -20.48
C GLU A 39 26.65 20.47 -19.52
N TYR A 40 26.94 20.27 -18.23
CA TYR A 40 26.78 21.28 -17.20
C TYR A 40 28.11 21.99 -17.00
N GLY A 41 28.19 23.26 -17.41
CA GLY A 41 29.43 24.06 -17.33
C GLY A 41 29.99 24.24 -15.90
N SER A 42 29.22 23.90 -14.86
CA SER A 42 29.67 23.80 -13.47
C SER A 42 28.73 22.92 -12.63
N ASP A 43 29.23 22.39 -11.52
CA ASP A 43 28.42 21.65 -10.53
C ASP A 43 27.32 22.52 -9.92
N HIS A 44 27.59 23.82 -9.70
CA HIS A 44 26.60 24.75 -9.18
C HIS A 44 25.41 24.92 -10.15
N PHE A 45 25.70 25.06 -11.44
CA PHE A 45 24.66 25.15 -12.47
C PHE A 45 23.84 23.85 -12.57
N PHE A 46 24.49 22.69 -12.46
CA PHE A 46 23.80 21.41 -12.38
C PHE A 46 22.85 21.35 -11.18
N LEU A 47 23.31 21.71 -9.97
CA LEU A 47 22.49 21.67 -8.77
C LEU A 47 21.28 22.62 -8.81
N MET A 48 21.44 23.82 -9.40
CA MET A 48 20.31 24.75 -9.61
C MET A 48 19.29 24.16 -10.59
N SER A 49 19.74 23.67 -11.75
CA SER A 49 18.86 23.02 -12.73
C SER A 49 18.19 21.77 -12.17
N LEU A 50 18.90 20.98 -11.37
CA LEU A 50 18.36 19.80 -10.69
C LEU A 50 17.26 20.19 -9.70
N LYS A 51 17.47 21.26 -8.92
CA LYS A 51 16.46 21.74 -7.95
C LYS A 51 15.18 22.16 -8.65
N GLU A 52 15.28 22.88 -9.77
CA GLU A 52 14.12 23.29 -10.58
C GLU A 52 13.38 22.08 -11.16
N LYS A 53 14.11 21.18 -11.85
CA LYS A 53 13.52 19.96 -12.42
C LYS A 53 12.90 19.03 -11.37
N LEU A 54 13.53 18.93 -10.20
CA LEU A 54 13.02 18.14 -9.09
C LEU A 54 11.73 18.76 -8.54
N ALA A 55 11.69 20.08 -8.36
CA ALA A 55 10.48 20.77 -7.93
C ALA A 55 9.32 20.57 -8.93
N GLU A 56 9.59 20.71 -10.24
CA GLU A 56 8.61 20.44 -11.29
C GLU A 56 8.10 18.99 -11.26
N TYR A 57 9.00 18.03 -11.09
CA TYR A 57 8.63 16.61 -10.97
C TYR A 57 7.76 16.34 -9.74
N LEU A 58 8.08 16.97 -8.61
CA LEU A 58 7.38 16.77 -7.33
C LEU A 58 6.00 17.44 -7.30
N ASP A 59 5.81 18.56 -8.01
CA ASP A 59 4.52 19.24 -8.12
C ASP A 59 3.42 18.32 -8.69
N ASP A 60 3.77 17.48 -9.68
CA ASP A 60 2.87 16.52 -10.31
C ASP A 60 3.01 15.09 -9.77
N PHE A 61 3.81 14.88 -8.72
CA PHE A 61 4.09 13.54 -8.20
C PHE A 61 2.85 12.91 -7.55
N ASP A 62 2.62 11.63 -7.83
CA ASP A 62 1.52 10.90 -7.22
C ASP A 62 1.80 10.57 -5.75
N LEU A 63 1.35 11.44 -4.84
CA LEU A 63 1.51 11.26 -3.39
C LEU A 63 0.85 9.99 -2.82
N VAL A 64 -0.08 9.36 -3.55
CA VAL A 64 -0.61 8.03 -3.17
C VAL A 64 0.49 6.97 -3.25
N LYS A 65 1.39 7.06 -4.24
CA LYS A 65 2.53 6.14 -4.38
C LYS A 65 3.51 6.31 -3.21
N ALA A 66 3.82 7.55 -2.84
CA ALA A 66 4.65 7.87 -1.68
C ALA A 66 4.03 7.33 -0.37
N LYS A 67 2.71 7.49 -0.20
CA LYS A 67 1.99 6.91 0.93
C LYS A 67 2.07 5.40 0.97
N GLY A 68 2.00 4.74 -0.18
CA GLY A 68 2.19 3.29 -0.28
C GLY A 68 3.50 2.81 0.30
N ILE A 69 4.58 3.57 0.09
CA ILE A 69 5.90 3.26 0.64
C ILE A 69 5.90 3.39 2.16
N MET A 70 5.26 4.43 2.70
CA MET A 70 5.09 4.59 4.16
C MET A 70 4.28 3.43 4.78
N GLU A 71 3.15 3.05 4.16
CA GLU A 71 2.31 1.94 4.64
C GLU A 71 3.07 0.59 4.56
N SER A 72 3.81 0.32 3.48
CA SER A 72 4.60 -0.91 3.33
C SER A 72 5.69 -1.08 4.40
N LYS A 73 6.22 0.03 4.91
CA LYS A 73 7.19 0.08 6.00
C LYS A 73 6.53 0.18 7.37
N ASN A 74 5.20 0.17 7.43
CA ASN A 74 4.39 0.31 8.64
C ASN A 74 4.72 1.58 9.43
N VAL A 75 4.93 2.70 8.71
CA VAL A 75 5.23 4.02 9.28
C VAL A 75 4.21 5.07 8.82
N GLY A 76 4.09 6.16 9.58
CA GLY A 76 3.24 7.29 9.24
C GLY A 76 1.76 6.94 9.08
N LYS A 77 1.26 6.04 9.92
CA LYS A 77 -0.19 5.83 10.11
C LYS A 77 -0.82 7.15 10.55
N GLY A 78 -1.93 7.51 9.94
CA GLY A 78 -2.61 8.78 10.20
C GLY A 78 -1.90 10.03 9.66
N VAL A 79 -0.81 9.88 8.89
CA VAL A 79 -0.18 11.00 8.16
C VAL A 79 -0.79 11.10 6.77
N ILE A 80 -1.28 12.28 6.42
CA ILE A 80 -1.81 12.63 5.10
C ILE A 80 -0.77 13.48 4.36
N LEU A 81 -0.44 13.10 3.13
CA LEU A 81 0.45 13.88 2.25
C LEU A 81 -0.44 14.75 1.36
N GLU A 82 -0.38 16.07 1.55
CA GLU A 82 -1.31 17.00 0.91
C GLU A 82 -0.86 17.42 -0.49
N LYS A 83 0.27 18.12 -0.55
CA LYS A 83 0.88 18.63 -1.79
C LYS A 83 2.27 19.19 -1.48
N PHE A 84 3.08 19.30 -2.52
CA PHE A 84 4.27 20.15 -2.46
C PHE A 84 3.87 21.63 -2.50
N GLU A 85 4.52 22.42 -1.66
CA GLU A 85 4.46 23.87 -1.64
C GLU A 85 5.89 24.40 -1.74
N HIS A 86 6.08 25.51 -2.44
CA HIS A 86 7.40 26.13 -2.62
C HIS A 86 8.47 25.14 -3.16
N GLY A 87 8.04 24.23 -4.04
CA GLY A 87 8.85 23.27 -4.79
C GLY A 87 9.30 22.04 -3.99
N LEU A 88 9.89 22.22 -2.81
CA LEU A 88 10.52 21.14 -2.05
C LEU A 88 9.99 20.98 -0.61
N VAL A 89 8.86 21.62 -0.27
CA VAL A 89 8.22 21.47 1.03
C VAL A 89 6.94 20.66 0.87
N LEU A 90 6.91 19.42 1.36
CA LEU A 90 5.69 18.63 1.37
C LEU A 90 4.85 19.01 2.59
N SER A 91 3.63 19.50 2.36
CA SER A 91 2.66 19.72 3.43
C SER A 91 2.15 18.38 3.96
N LEU A 92 2.33 18.14 5.25
CA LEU A 92 1.79 17.00 5.99
C LEU A 92 0.58 17.44 6.82
N ALA A 93 -0.48 16.66 6.79
CA ALA A 93 -1.61 16.76 7.73
C ALA A 93 -1.72 15.46 8.54
N PHE A 94 -2.46 15.49 9.66
CA PHE A 94 -2.43 14.42 10.64
C PHE A 94 -3.81 14.13 11.22
N ASP A 95 -4.14 12.85 11.36
CA ASP A 95 -5.39 12.40 11.97
C ASP A 95 -5.42 12.55 13.49
N ASN A 96 -4.26 12.54 14.15
CA ASN A 96 -4.14 12.61 15.59
C ASN A 96 -2.70 12.94 16.02
N THR A 97 -2.52 13.13 17.32
CA THR A 97 -1.22 13.42 17.95
C THR A 97 -0.22 12.27 17.79
N GLU A 98 -0.68 11.01 17.82
CA GLU A 98 0.20 9.84 17.62
C GLU A 98 0.86 9.84 16.24
N ALA A 99 0.16 10.31 15.20
CA ALA A 99 0.70 10.44 13.85
C ALA A 99 1.82 11.48 13.77
N VAL A 100 1.64 12.63 14.41
CA VAL A 100 2.67 13.70 14.51
C VAL A 100 3.87 13.23 15.31
N GLU A 101 3.65 12.59 16.47
CA GLU A 101 4.74 12.03 17.27
C GLU A 101 5.49 10.92 16.52
N GLY A 102 4.76 10.10 15.76
CA GLY A 102 5.32 9.04 14.93
C GLY A 102 6.30 9.58 13.88
N ILE A 103 5.91 10.62 13.13
CA ILE A 103 6.81 11.21 12.12
C ILE A 103 7.98 11.95 12.78
N TRP A 104 7.75 12.65 13.90
CA TRP A 104 8.79 13.34 14.64
C TRP A 104 9.85 12.36 15.18
N LYS A 105 9.41 11.22 15.73
CA LYS A 105 10.31 10.15 16.18
C LYS A 105 11.20 9.61 15.05
N LEU A 106 10.68 9.55 13.81
CA LEU A 106 11.49 9.14 12.65
C LEU A 106 12.58 10.16 12.35
N GLN A 107 12.31 11.46 12.51
CA GLN A 107 13.33 12.52 12.41
C GLN A 107 14.40 12.34 13.50
N CYS A 108 13.99 12.26 14.77
CA CYS A 108 14.93 12.15 15.90
C CYS A 108 15.78 10.86 15.86
N THR A 109 15.32 9.82 15.17
CA THR A 109 16.04 8.54 15.02
C THR A 109 16.76 8.41 13.68
N ASN A 110 16.87 9.48 12.88
CA ASN A 110 17.49 9.51 11.55
C ASN A 110 16.91 8.48 10.56
N LYS A 111 15.65 8.06 10.76
CA LYS A 111 14.94 7.11 9.90
C LYS A 111 14.07 7.79 8.86
N LEU A 112 13.74 9.08 9.04
CA LEU A 112 12.89 9.83 8.12
C LEU A 112 13.53 9.98 6.73
N THR A 113 14.81 10.39 6.69
CA THR A 113 15.52 10.60 5.42
C THR A 113 15.54 9.35 4.52
N PRO A 114 15.91 8.15 5.01
CA PRO A 114 15.81 6.93 4.20
C PRO A 114 14.40 6.63 3.69
N ILE A 115 13.35 6.92 4.46
CA ILE A 115 11.96 6.72 4.02
C ILE A 115 11.62 7.69 2.89
N VAL A 116 11.98 8.96 3.04
CA VAL A 116 11.76 10.01 2.04
C VAL A 116 12.54 9.73 0.75
N GLN A 117 13.77 9.23 0.88
CA GLN A 117 14.57 8.78 -0.25
C GLN A 117 13.81 7.73 -1.06
N ASP A 118 13.28 6.69 -0.39
CA ASP A 118 12.50 5.65 -1.07
C ASP A 118 11.20 6.19 -1.68
N MET A 119 10.56 7.17 -1.03
CA MET A 119 9.29 7.77 -1.49
C MET A 119 9.42 8.50 -2.84
N PHE A 120 10.50 9.24 -3.03
CA PHE A 120 10.62 10.21 -4.13
C PHE A 120 11.76 9.93 -5.12
N VAL A 121 12.71 9.07 -4.77
CA VAL A 121 13.84 8.74 -5.64
C VAL A 121 13.65 7.36 -6.24
N ASP A 122 13.16 7.35 -7.48
CA ASP A 122 13.11 6.16 -8.33
C ASP A 122 13.78 6.40 -9.69
N GLU A 123 13.88 5.34 -10.50
CA GLU A 123 14.51 5.41 -11.82
C GLU A 123 13.81 6.41 -12.75
N VAL A 124 12.51 6.62 -12.60
CA VAL A 124 11.73 7.57 -13.42
C VAL A 124 12.10 9.00 -13.06
N MET A 125 12.17 9.30 -11.76
CA MET A 125 12.61 10.61 -11.26
C MET A 125 14.03 10.90 -11.73
N LEU A 126 14.97 9.98 -11.51
CA LEU A 126 16.37 10.12 -11.88
C LEU A 126 16.55 10.45 -13.37
N LYS A 127 15.85 9.70 -14.23
CA LYS A 127 15.84 9.95 -15.68
C LYS A 127 15.23 11.30 -16.04
N THR A 128 14.14 11.70 -15.37
CA THR A 128 13.45 12.97 -15.64
C THR A 128 14.34 14.16 -15.30
N VAL A 129 15.07 14.09 -14.19
CA VAL A 129 15.95 15.18 -13.74
C VAL A 129 17.34 15.15 -14.36
N GLY A 130 17.68 14.11 -15.14
CA GLY A 130 18.99 13.95 -15.79
C GLY A 130 20.13 13.58 -14.84
N ALA A 131 19.82 12.82 -13.79
CA ALA A 131 20.78 12.41 -12.77
C ALA A 131 20.90 10.88 -12.69
N VAL A 132 22.11 10.39 -12.43
CA VAL A 132 22.36 8.96 -12.13
C VAL A 132 22.08 8.67 -10.65
N ARG A 133 22.24 9.68 -9.80
CA ARG A 133 22.03 9.57 -8.36
C ARG A 133 21.58 10.91 -7.81
N VAL A 134 20.60 10.88 -6.93
CA VAL A 134 20.17 11.99 -6.08
C VAL A 134 19.98 11.45 -4.68
N THR A 135 20.58 12.11 -3.70
CA THR A 135 20.40 11.84 -2.27
C THR A 135 19.64 13.01 -1.69
N LEU A 136 18.42 12.76 -1.23
CA LEU A 136 17.60 13.72 -0.53
C LEU A 136 17.87 13.66 0.96
N GLN A 137 17.84 14.80 1.62
CA GLN A 137 17.80 14.94 3.06
C GLN A 137 16.43 15.49 3.45
N ALA A 138 15.80 14.84 4.42
CA ALA A 138 14.51 15.25 4.97
C ALA A 138 14.69 15.98 6.29
N LYS A 139 14.00 17.10 6.46
CA LYS A 139 14.01 17.88 7.70
C LYS A 139 12.60 18.25 8.11
N LEU A 140 12.33 18.07 9.41
CA LEU A 140 11.19 18.63 10.13
C LEU A 140 11.73 19.64 11.13
N TYR A 141 10.95 20.66 11.44
CA TYR A 141 11.34 21.67 12.43
C TYR A 141 10.50 21.54 13.71
N GLU A 142 11.15 21.78 14.85
CA GLU A 142 10.59 21.57 16.18
C GLU A 142 9.48 22.57 16.54
N ASP A 143 9.59 23.81 16.05
CA ASP A 143 8.54 24.83 16.16
C ASP A 143 7.23 24.35 15.53
N GLU A 144 7.28 23.89 14.27
CA GLU A 144 6.10 23.40 13.56
C GLU A 144 5.52 22.14 14.20
N TYR A 145 6.38 21.23 14.64
CA TYR A 145 5.97 20.04 15.38
C TYR A 145 5.22 20.41 16.66
N THR A 146 5.78 21.31 17.47
CA THR A 146 5.21 21.71 18.76
C THR A 146 3.87 22.41 18.59
N VAL A 147 3.79 23.34 17.63
CA VAL A 147 2.56 24.06 17.31
C VAL A 147 1.50 23.10 16.76
N CYS A 148 1.83 22.26 15.78
CA CYS A 148 0.90 21.30 15.20
C CYS A 148 0.37 20.31 16.24
N LYS A 149 1.23 19.80 17.13
CA LYS A 149 0.83 18.93 18.23
C LYS A 149 -0.13 19.65 19.19
N THR A 150 0.16 20.91 19.52
CA THR A 150 -0.69 21.71 20.42
C THR A 150 -2.06 21.96 19.80
N GLU A 151 -2.12 22.29 18.50
CA GLU A 151 -3.38 22.47 17.76
C GLU A 151 -4.22 21.19 17.76
N LEU A 152 -3.61 20.03 17.51
CA LEU A 152 -4.31 18.74 17.54
C LEU A 152 -4.82 18.36 18.95
N LEU A 153 -4.19 18.88 20.01
CA LEU A 153 -4.63 18.69 21.39
C LEU A 153 -5.73 19.69 21.80
N SER A 154 -5.63 20.94 21.34
CA SER A 154 -6.57 22.01 21.67
C SER A 154 -7.87 21.91 20.89
N THR A 155 -7.80 21.40 19.66
CA THR A 155 -8.95 21.31 18.78
C THR A 155 -9.53 19.90 18.93
N ALA A 156 -10.76 19.79 19.43
CA ALA A 156 -11.58 18.64 19.07
C ALA A 156 -11.79 18.77 17.56
N MET A 157 -10.91 18.17 16.74
CA MET A 157 -10.87 18.43 15.29
C MET A 157 -12.27 18.43 14.71
N ASP A 158 -12.77 19.64 14.43
CA ASP A 158 -14.11 19.81 13.91
C ASP A 158 -14.21 19.00 12.63
N ARG A 159 -15.35 18.32 12.42
CA ARG A 159 -15.56 17.51 11.21
C ARG A 159 -15.21 18.33 9.97
N LEU A 160 -14.15 17.91 9.28
CA LEU A 160 -13.73 18.53 8.05
C LEU A 160 -14.72 18.12 6.97
N SER A 161 -15.43 19.08 6.39
CA SER A 161 -16.28 18.78 5.24
C SER A 161 -15.41 18.29 4.09
N LEU A 162 -15.73 17.12 3.54
CA LEU A 162 -15.03 16.56 2.39
C LEU A 162 -15.03 17.52 1.19
N LYS A 163 -16.09 18.33 1.00
CA LYS A 163 -16.15 19.39 -0.01
C LYS A 163 -15.05 20.45 0.10
N LYS A 164 -14.53 20.66 1.32
CA LYS A 164 -13.45 21.62 1.60
C LYS A 164 -12.06 20.97 1.49
N SER A 165 -11.98 19.64 1.39
CA SER A 165 -10.74 18.89 1.21
C SER A 165 -10.59 18.47 -0.25
N GLN A 166 -9.85 19.26 -1.04
CA GLN A 166 -9.54 18.91 -2.44
C GLN A 166 -8.85 17.54 -2.54
N ASN A 167 -7.92 17.26 -1.61
CA ASN A 167 -7.24 15.98 -1.52
C ASN A 167 -8.25 14.84 -1.29
N GLY A 168 -9.13 14.97 -0.29
CA GLY A 168 -10.16 13.97 0.01
C GLY A 168 -11.11 13.70 -1.17
N ILE A 169 -11.57 14.74 -1.87
CA ILE A 169 -12.39 14.57 -3.10
C ILE A 169 -11.61 13.78 -4.16
N SER A 170 -10.34 14.13 -4.38
CA SER A 170 -9.50 13.44 -5.37
C SER A 170 -9.31 11.96 -5.02
N MET A 171 -9.15 11.63 -3.73
CA MET A 171 -9.02 10.25 -3.26
C MET A 171 -10.32 9.47 -3.46
N VAL A 172 -11.47 10.06 -3.13
CA VAL A 172 -12.77 9.40 -3.38
C VAL A 172 -13.02 9.15 -4.87
N LYS A 173 -12.62 10.08 -5.75
CA LYS A 173 -12.67 9.86 -7.21
C LYS A 173 -11.78 8.70 -7.65
N ARG A 174 -10.56 8.62 -7.11
CA ARG A 174 -9.65 7.49 -7.37
C ARG A 174 -10.25 6.17 -6.90
N LEU A 175 -10.92 6.14 -5.74
CA LEU A 175 -11.59 4.94 -5.25
C LEU A 175 -12.74 4.48 -6.17
N ARG A 176 -13.53 5.41 -6.71
CA ARG A 176 -14.56 5.06 -7.72
C ARG A 176 -13.96 4.48 -9.00
N GLU A 177 -12.82 5.00 -9.45
CA GLU A 177 -12.11 4.43 -10.59
C GLU A 177 -11.49 3.07 -10.25
N ALA A 178 -11.01 2.89 -9.02
CA ALA A 178 -10.50 1.61 -8.54
C ALA A 178 -11.57 0.51 -8.58
N GLN A 179 -12.83 0.80 -8.25
CA GLN A 179 -13.92 -0.18 -8.34
C GLN A 179 -14.04 -0.77 -9.76
N LYS A 180 -13.91 0.06 -10.82
CA LYS A 180 -13.93 -0.45 -12.20
C LYS A 180 -12.78 -1.41 -12.48
N GLN A 181 -11.58 -1.10 -11.98
CA GLN A 181 -10.41 -1.97 -12.13
C GLN A 181 -10.56 -3.27 -11.33
N ILE A 182 -11.18 -3.22 -10.15
CA ILE A 182 -11.45 -4.41 -9.34
C ILE A 182 -12.45 -5.33 -10.05
N VAL A 183 -13.49 -4.77 -10.66
CA VAL A 183 -14.45 -5.56 -11.47
C VAL A 183 -13.75 -6.31 -12.61
N GLU A 184 -12.91 -5.62 -13.39
CA GLU A 184 -12.15 -6.28 -14.47
C GLU A 184 -11.23 -7.39 -13.94
N MET A 185 -10.53 -7.12 -12.84
CA MET A 185 -9.63 -8.06 -12.19
C MET A 185 -10.37 -9.29 -11.64
N THR A 186 -11.50 -9.08 -10.98
CA THR A 186 -12.31 -10.15 -10.39
C THR A 186 -12.99 -11.02 -11.45
N CYS A 187 -13.39 -10.47 -12.60
CA CYS A 187 -13.84 -11.27 -13.74
C CYS A 187 -12.78 -12.29 -14.17
N ASN A 188 -11.55 -11.83 -14.41
CA ASN A 188 -10.44 -12.71 -14.82
C ASN A 188 -10.13 -13.77 -13.74
N LEU A 189 -10.13 -13.39 -12.47
CA LEU A 189 -9.89 -14.33 -11.37
C LEU A 189 -11.01 -15.34 -11.20
N ARG A 190 -12.25 -14.97 -11.51
CA ARG A 190 -13.41 -15.87 -11.46
C ARG A 190 -13.37 -16.90 -12.59
N ASP A 191 -12.86 -16.55 -13.75
CA ASP A 191 -12.60 -17.52 -14.82
C ASP A 191 -11.54 -18.55 -14.39
N GLU A 192 -10.46 -18.09 -13.75
CA GLU A 192 -9.41 -18.96 -13.19
C GLU A 192 -9.93 -19.84 -12.04
N GLU A 193 -10.75 -19.29 -11.15
CA GLU A 193 -11.45 -20.06 -10.09
C GLU A 193 -12.33 -21.15 -10.70
N THR A 194 -13.12 -20.81 -11.72
CA THR A 194 -14.03 -21.74 -12.40
C THR A 194 -13.24 -22.85 -13.09
N GLN A 195 -12.13 -22.51 -13.75
CA GLN A 195 -11.25 -23.49 -14.37
C GLN A 195 -10.60 -24.40 -13.31
N PHE A 196 -10.19 -23.85 -12.17
CA PHE A 196 -9.66 -24.64 -11.06
C PHE A 196 -10.73 -25.59 -10.49
N GLU A 197 -11.96 -25.11 -10.29
CA GLU A 197 -13.09 -25.91 -9.82
C GLU A 197 -13.39 -27.09 -10.77
N GLN A 198 -13.49 -26.83 -12.08
CA GLN A 198 -13.75 -27.87 -13.08
C GLN A 198 -12.67 -28.96 -13.07
N ASN A 199 -11.43 -28.59 -12.74
CA ASN A 199 -10.28 -29.50 -12.69
C ASN A 199 -9.97 -30.02 -11.28
N LEU A 200 -10.82 -29.74 -10.28
CA LEU A 200 -10.53 -30.02 -8.87
C LEU A 200 -10.26 -31.51 -8.61
N SER A 201 -11.08 -32.41 -9.15
CA SER A 201 -10.91 -33.85 -9.01
C SER A 201 -9.58 -34.33 -9.59
N THR A 202 -9.21 -33.81 -10.76
CA THR A 202 -7.93 -34.11 -11.43
C THR A 202 -6.75 -33.55 -10.63
N PHE A 203 -6.88 -32.34 -10.10
CA PHE A 203 -5.89 -31.74 -9.21
C PHE A 203 -5.65 -32.60 -7.97
N ILE A 204 -6.71 -32.99 -7.24
CA ILE A 204 -6.60 -33.83 -6.04
C ILE A 204 -5.92 -35.17 -6.38
N LEU A 205 -6.31 -35.80 -7.49
CA LEU A 205 -5.72 -37.07 -7.92
C LEU A 205 -4.23 -36.91 -8.26
N ASN A 206 -3.86 -35.87 -9.00
CA ASN A 206 -2.47 -35.58 -9.35
C ASN A 206 -1.62 -35.30 -8.12
N VAL A 207 -2.15 -34.53 -7.15
CA VAL A 207 -1.43 -34.27 -5.90
C VAL A 207 -1.23 -35.56 -5.10
N LYS A 208 -2.23 -36.44 -5.00
CA LYS A 208 -2.08 -37.74 -4.31
C LYS A 208 -1.03 -38.65 -4.94
N GLN A 209 -0.85 -38.60 -6.26
CA GLN A 209 0.19 -39.38 -6.95
C GLN A 209 1.60 -38.90 -6.61
N ILE A 210 1.73 -37.62 -6.22
CA ILE A 210 2.99 -36.95 -5.95
C ILE A 210 3.37 -37.00 -4.47
N LEU A 211 2.38 -36.86 -3.58
CA LEU A 211 2.64 -36.84 -2.15
C LEU A 211 3.14 -38.21 -1.64
N PRO A 212 4.13 -38.23 -0.74
CA PRO A 212 4.47 -39.42 0.02
C PRO A 212 3.25 -40.04 0.74
N THR A 213 3.20 -41.37 0.78
CA THR A 213 2.05 -42.15 1.31
C THR A 213 1.77 -41.94 2.80
N ASN A 214 2.71 -41.37 3.55
CA ASN A 214 2.60 -41.09 4.98
C ASN A 214 2.12 -39.67 5.32
N ILE A 215 1.84 -38.82 4.31
CA ILE A 215 1.35 -37.45 4.56
C ILE A 215 -0.14 -37.49 4.87
N LEU A 216 -0.50 -37.05 6.08
CA LEU A 216 -1.88 -36.98 6.57
C LEU A 216 -2.47 -35.57 6.51
N ALA A 217 -1.63 -34.56 6.38
CA ALA A 217 -2.00 -33.15 6.31
C ALA A 217 -0.90 -32.37 5.60
N ILE A 218 -1.29 -31.30 4.90
CA ILE A 218 -0.36 -30.31 4.35
C ILE A 218 -0.51 -29.06 5.20
N ASN A 219 0.54 -28.67 5.89
CA ASN A 219 0.46 -27.59 6.87
C ASN A 219 0.69 -26.22 6.23
N THR A 220 1.54 -26.15 5.20
CA THR A 220 1.92 -24.88 4.56
C THR A 220 2.04 -25.01 3.04
N LEU A 221 1.92 -23.87 2.34
CA LEU A 221 2.20 -23.80 0.90
C LEU A 221 3.68 -24.10 0.58
N LYS A 222 4.59 -23.76 1.49
CA LYS A 222 6.02 -24.06 1.36
C LYS A 222 6.29 -25.57 1.38
N GLU A 223 5.66 -26.29 2.31
CA GLU A 223 5.71 -27.75 2.38
C GLU A 223 5.20 -28.35 1.06
N PHE A 224 4.02 -27.91 0.62
CA PHE A 224 3.43 -28.35 -0.64
C PHE A 224 4.35 -28.10 -1.83
N HIS A 225 4.85 -26.87 -1.97
CA HIS A 225 5.76 -26.51 -3.06
C HIS A 225 7.05 -27.34 -3.06
N THR A 226 7.59 -27.64 -1.88
CA THR A 226 8.78 -28.49 -1.73
C THR A 226 8.50 -29.91 -2.21
N ASN A 227 7.36 -30.50 -1.83
CA ASN A 227 6.96 -31.83 -2.30
C ASN A 227 6.81 -31.89 -3.82
N ILE A 228 6.17 -30.88 -4.42
CA ILE A 228 6.04 -30.79 -5.89
C ILE A 228 7.41 -30.67 -6.56
N LYS A 229 8.32 -29.85 -6.01
CA LYS A 229 9.69 -29.68 -6.56
C LYS A 229 10.48 -30.99 -6.51
N ILE A 230 10.40 -31.73 -5.41
CA ILE A 230 11.06 -33.05 -5.28
C ILE A 230 10.49 -34.02 -6.32
N ALA A 231 9.17 -34.10 -6.45
CA ALA A 231 8.54 -35.01 -7.39
C ALA A 231 8.84 -34.70 -8.86
N LYS A 232 8.96 -33.42 -9.24
CA LYS A 232 9.45 -33.01 -10.58
C LYS A 232 10.87 -33.50 -10.87
N GLY A 233 11.70 -33.71 -9.84
CA GLY A 233 13.06 -34.24 -9.97
C GLY A 233 13.14 -35.77 -10.02
N THR A 234 12.05 -36.49 -9.73
CA THR A 234 12.02 -37.95 -9.67
C THR A 234 11.63 -38.55 -11.01
N LYS A 235 12.38 -39.56 -11.48
CA LYS A 235 12.04 -40.30 -12.71
C LYS A 235 10.77 -41.13 -12.48
N GLY A 236 9.70 -40.89 -13.24
CA GLY A 236 8.50 -41.74 -13.26
C GLY A 236 7.16 -41.01 -13.22
N VAL A 237 7.12 -39.73 -12.85
CA VAL A 237 5.89 -38.91 -12.92
C VAL A 237 5.83 -38.23 -14.28
N LYS A 238 4.68 -38.32 -14.97
CA LYS A 238 4.50 -37.68 -16.28
C LYS A 238 4.37 -36.16 -16.13
N ALA A 239 4.83 -35.42 -17.14
CA ALA A 239 4.71 -33.96 -17.16
C ALA A 239 3.25 -33.49 -17.03
N GLU A 240 2.32 -34.21 -17.67
CA GLU A 240 0.86 -33.97 -17.63
C GLU A 240 0.30 -33.94 -16.19
N THR A 241 0.87 -34.70 -15.25
CA THR A 241 0.45 -34.71 -13.85
C THR A 241 0.63 -33.33 -13.19
N PHE A 242 1.59 -32.53 -13.66
CA PHE A 242 1.89 -31.23 -13.08
C PHE A 242 1.07 -30.09 -13.68
N GLU A 243 0.33 -30.29 -14.77
CA GLU A 243 -0.37 -29.19 -15.47
C GLU A 243 -1.42 -28.50 -14.57
N THR A 244 -2.26 -29.28 -13.90
CA THR A 244 -3.29 -28.75 -12.97
C THR A 244 -2.67 -28.12 -11.71
N ILE A 245 -1.52 -28.63 -11.27
CA ILE A 245 -0.78 -28.12 -10.11
C ILE A 245 -0.08 -26.80 -10.46
N ASP A 246 0.52 -26.71 -11.63
CA ASP A 246 1.16 -25.50 -12.13
C ASP A 246 0.12 -24.42 -12.44
N HIS A 247 -1.05 -24.78 -12.95
CA HIS A 247 -2.19 -23.87 -13.05
C HIS A 247 -2.59 -23.32 -11.67
N TYR A 248 -2.78 -24.16 -10.67
CA TYR A 248 -3.06 -23.72 -9.29
C TYR A 248 -2.03 -22.71 -8.77
N PHE A 249 -0.73 -22.97 -8.94
CA PHE A 249 0.31 -22.02 -8.52
C PHE A 249 0.27 -20.70 -9.29
N ARG A 250 -0.05 -20.74 -10.59
CA ARG A 250 -0.25 -19.52 -11.40
C ARG A 250 -1.45 -18.73 -10.91
N THR A 251 -2.58 -19.37 -10.60
CA THR A 251 -3.77 -18.72 -10.04
C THR A 251 -3.46 -18.07 -8.69
N LEU A 252 -2.74 -18.76 -7.79
CA LEU A 252 -2.28 -18.15 -6.53
C LEU A 252 -1.35 -16.94 -6.77
N GLN A 253 -0.50 -16.99 -7.80
CA GLN A 253 0.36 -15.85 -8.14
C GLN A 253 -0.44 -14.67 -8.70
N GLN A 254 -1.45 -14.92 -9.54
CA GLN A 254 -2.37 -13.90 -10.03
C GLN A 254 -3.14 -13.26 -8.86
N LEU A 255 -3.65 -14.05 -7.91
CA LEU A 255 -4.32 -13.56 -6.70
C LEU A 255 -3.41 -12.66 -5.85
N ARG A 256 -2.15 -13.04 -5.65
CA ARG A 256 -1.18 -12.19 -4.93
C ARG A 256 -0.92 -10.87 -5.66
N LYS A 257 -0.81 -10.89 -6.98
CA LYS A 257 -0.67 -9.67 -7.79
C LYS A 257 -1.90 -8.79 -7.71
N ALA A 258 -3.09 -9.40 -7.78
CA ALA A 258 -4.38 -8.74 -7.63
C ALA A 258 -4.48 -8.03 -6.28
N LEU A 259 -4.17 -8.71 -5.17
CA LEU A 259 -4.19 -8.10 -3.84
C LEU A 259 -3.18 -6.95 -3.69
N ALA A 260 -1.98 -7.10 -4.25
CA ALA A 260 -1.00 -6.01 -4.26
C ALA A 260 -1.49 -4.81 -5.08
N GLN A 261 -2.28 -5.05 -6.14
CA GLN A 261 -2.92 -3.99 -6.90
C GLN A 261 -4.07 -3.34 -6.11
N VAL A 262 -4.94 -4.14 -5.47
CA VAL A 262 -6.01 -3.66 -4.57
C VAL A 262 -5.42 -2.79 -3.46
N GLU A 263 -4.32 -3.20 -2.83
CA GLU A 263 -3.62 -2.38 -1.84
C GLU A 263 -3.23 -1.00 -2.41
N ARG A 264 -2.70 -0.98 -3.64
CA ARG A 264 -2.27 0.26 -4.30
C ARG A 264 -3.43 1.17 -4.69
N ILE A 265 -4.50 0.62 -5.26
CA ILE A 265 -5.59 1.41 -5.83
C ILE A 265 -6.72 1.70 -4.84
N VAL A 266 -6.81 0.92 -3.74
CA VAL A 266 -7.82 1.08 -2.69
C VAL A 266 -7.19 1.56 -1.39
N TRP A 267 -6.28 0.77 -0.81
CA TRP A 267 -5.80 1.05 0.54
C TRP A 267 -4.99 2.35 0.62
N TYR A 268 -4.07 2.58 -0.33
CA TYR A 268 -3.24 3.79 -0.29
C TYR A 268 -4.08 5.07 -0.42
N PRO A 269 -5.03 5.20 -1.37
CA PRO A 269 -5.95 6.34 -1.40
C PRO A 269 -6.82 6.46 -0.14
N LEU A 270 -7.37 5.35 0.38
CA LEU A 270 -8.16 5.38 1.62
C LEU A 270 -7.34 5.93 2.79
N SER A 271 -6.06 5.55 2.88
CA SER A 271 -5.15 6.01 3.94
C SER A 271 -4.73 7.49 3.81
N GLN A 272 -5.04 8.13 2.66
CA GLN A 272 -4.86 9.57 2.43
C GLN A 272 -6.12 10.39 2.75
N ILE A 273 -7.27 9.75 2.99
CA ILE A 273 -8.47 10.45 3.42
C ILE A 273 -8.37 10.68 4.93
N HIS A 274 -8.46 11.95 5.31
CA HIS A 274 -8.41 12.40 6.69
C HIS A 274 -9.60 11.86 7.48
N ALA A 275 -9.35 11.28 8.66
CA ALA A 275 -10.37 10.74 9.56
C ALA A 275 -11.39 11.79 10.02
N ALA A 276 -11.03 13.08 10.01
CA ALA A 276 -11.96 14.17 10.30
C ALA A 276 -13.02 14.36 9.20
N CYS A 277 -12.80 13.85 7.99
CA CYS A 277 -13.79 13.81 6.92
C CYS A 277 -14.73 12.61 7.02
N GLU A 278 -14.42 11.63 7.86
CA GLU A 278 -15.12 10.36 7.94
C GLU A 278 -16.14 10.35 9.08
N ASN A 279 -17.27 9.68 8.85
CA ASN A 279 -18.19 9.30 9.91
C ASN A 279 -17.75 7.98 10.59
N GLU A 280 -18.41 7.58 11.68
CA GLU A 280 -18.02 6.36 12.42
C GLU A 280 -18.23 5.06 11.62
N SER A 281 -19.25 5.02 10.74
CA SER A 281 -19.47 3.92 9.80
C SER A 281 -18.26 3.80 8.87
N GLN A 282 -17.88 4.88 8.21
CA GLN A 282 -16.75 4.96 7.30
C GLN A 282 -15.41 4.58 7.95
N LYS A 283 -15.15 5.03 9.18
CA LYS A 283 -13.95 4.62 9.93
C LYS A 283 -13.94 3.12 10.20
N THR A 284 -15.10 2.56 10.55
CA THR A 284 -15.27 1.11 10.76
C THR A 284 -15.04 0.34 9.46
N THR A 285 -15.68 0.75 8.36
CA THR A 285 -15.52 0.13 7.04
C THR A 285 -14.08 0.22 6.55
N LYS A 286 -13.41 1.37 6.69
CA LYS A 286 -11.99 1.54 6.34
C LYS A 286 -11.07 0.62 7.13
N LYS A 287 -11.35 0.42 8.42
CA LYS A 287 -10.64 -0.56 9.25
C LYS A 287 -10.88 -1.99 8.76
N SER A 288 -12.14 -2.36 8.49
CA SER A 288 -12.50 -3.67 7.96
C SER A 288 -11.80 -3.97 6.63
N ILE A 289 -11.75 -3.01 5.70
CA ILE A 289 -11.00 -3.14 4.44
C ILE A 289 -9.53 -3.46 4.70
N LYS A 290 -8.88 -2.74 5.63
CA LYS A 290 -7.47 -2.98 5.98
C LYS A 290 -7.26 -4.36 6.58
N ASP A 291 -8.13 -4.75 7.51
CA ASP A 291 -8.04 -6.02 8.22
C ASP A 291 -8.24 -7.19 7.25
N THR A 292 -9.27 -7.12 6.38
CA THR A 292 -9.53 -8.10 5.31
C THR A 292 -8.36 -8.21 4.33
N LEU A 293 -7.80 -7.08 3.88
CA LEU A 293 -6.64 -7.10 2.99
C LEU A 293 -5.42 -7.75 3.67
N THR A 294 -5.14 -7.38 4.91
CA THR A 294 -4.02 -7.91 5.69
C THR A 294 -4.17 -9.41 5.95
N GLU A 295 -5.36 -9.85 6.33
CA GLU A 295 -5.71 -11.26 6.54
C GLU A 295 -5.49 -12.06 5.25
N THR A 296 -6.03 -11.58 4.13
CA THR A 296 -5.94 -12.29 2.84
C THR A 296 -4.50 -12.37 2.33
N VAL A 297 -3.73 -11.30 2.46
CA VAL A 297 -2.30 -11.30 2.11
C VAL A 297 -1.52 -12.28 2.99
N ASN A 298 -1.81 -12.33 4.30
CA ASN A 298 -1.17 -13.27 5.22
C ASN A 298 -1.54 -14.72 4.91
N MET A 299 -2.81 -14.98 4.59
CA MET A 299 -3.31 -16.30 4.21
C MET A 299 -2.56 -16.86 2.98
N LEU A 300 -2.24 -16.02 2.00
CA LEU A 300 -1.52 -16.41 0.79
C LEU A 300 0.01 -16.47 0.95
N LYS A 301 0.57 -16.19 2.13
CA LYS A 301 2.01 -16.36 2.39
C LYS A 301 2.40 -17.83 2.32
N VAL A 302 3.64 -18.09 1.91
CA VAL A 302 4.14 -19.47 1.76
C VAL A 302 4.17 -20.26 3.07
N ASP A 303 4.34 -19.57 4.20
CA ASP A 303 4.40 -20.16 5.54
C ASP A 303 3.05 -20.10 6.29
N SER A 304 1.97 -19.73 5.60
CA SER A 304 0.62 -19.69 6.17
C SER A 304 0.16 -21.08 6.62
N ASP A 305 -0.51 -21.15 7.78
CA ASP A 305 -1.09 -22.36 8.34
C ASP A 305 -2.38 -22.73 7.60
N LEU A 306 -2.27 -23.66 6.66
CA LEU A 306 -3.38 -24.13 5.83
C LEU A 306 -4.46 -24.85 6.62
N GLN A 307 -4.16 -25.34 7.84
CA GLN A 307 -5.17 -26.01 8.66
C GLN A 307 -6.20 -25.04 9.24
N ARG A 308 -5.92 -23.73 9.18
CA ARG A 308 -6.87 -22.66 9.56
C ARG A 308 -7.65 -22.09 8.40
N VAL A 309 -7.29 -22.46 7.17
CA VAL A 309 -7.94 -21.98 5.96
C VAL A 309 -9.09 -22.91 5.61
N ASN A 310 -10.32 -22.40 5.63
CA ASN A 310 -11.49 -23.18 5.28
C ASN A 310 -12.52 -22.32 4.53
N TYR A 311 -12.88 -22.75 3.33
CA TYR A 311 -13.99 -22.21 2.58
C TYR A 311 -15.17 -23.19 2.58
N LYS A 312 -16.21 -22.86 3.37
CA LYS A 312 -17.34 -23.75 3.67
C LYS A 312 -18.05 -24.28 2.42
N GLU A 313 -18.20 -23.46 1.39
CA GLU A 313 -18.91 -23.88 0.17
C GLU A 313 -18.19 -24.99 -0.60
N TRP A 314 -16.87 -25.12 -0.41
CA TRP A 314 -16.06 -26.13 -1.07
C TRP A 314 -15.79 -27.36 -0.19
N GLU A 315 -16.23 -27.35 1.08
CA GLU A 315 -16.07 -28.48 1.99
C GLU A 315 -16.76 -29.75 1.45
N GLY A 316 -17.94 -29.59 0.84
CA GLY A 316 -18.71 -30.68 0.23
C GLY A 316 -18.15 -31.18 -1.11
N LYS A 317 -17.22 -30.44 -1.73
CA LYS A 317 -16.55 -30.82 -3.00
C LYS A 317 -15.39 -31.80 -2.76
N ILE A 318 -14.98 -32.00 -1.50
CA ILE A 318 -13.89 -32.89 -1.09
C ILE A 318 -14.46 -34.01 -0.22
N LEU A 319 -14.00 -35.24 -0.44
CA LEU A 319 -14.39 -36.36 0.42
C LEU A 319 -14.00 -36.09 1.87
N PHE A 320 -14.87 -36.41 2.83
CA PHE A 320 -14.64 -36.15 4.27
C PHE A 320 -13.27 -36.65 4.76
N ARG A 321 -12.87 -37.87 4.36
CA ARG A 321 -11.57 -38.47 4.71
C ARG A 321 -10.34 -37.73 4.15
N GLU A 322 -10.53 -36.88 3.14
CA GLU A 322 -9.51 -36.13 2.41
C GLU A 322 -9.45 -34.66 2.81
N GLN A 323 -10.45 -34.17 3.54
CA GLN A 323 -10.52 -32.76 3.95
C GLN A 323 -9.29 -32.32 4.76
N LYS A 324 -8.82 -33.14 5.71
CA LYS A 324 -7.62 -32.84 6.50
C LYS A 324 -6.37 -32.60 5.64
N LEU A 325 -6.30 -33.29 4.50
CA LEU A 325 -5.16 -33.20 3.58
C LEU A 325 -5.29 -32.03 2.59
N PHE A 326 -6.50 -31.79 2.05
CA PHE A 326 -6.70 -30.92 0.90
C PHE A 326 -7.49 -29.64 1.15
N LEU A 327 -8.34 -29.58 2.18
CA LEU A 327 -9.31 -28.50 2.34
C LEU A 327 -8.63 -27.12 2.39
N GLY A 328 -7.55 -27.00 3.18
CA GLY A 328 -6.79 -25.76 3.26
C GLY A 328 -6.21 -25.29 1.93
N LEU A 329 -5.60 -26.20 1.15
CA LEU A 329 -5.04 -25.87 -0.17
C LEU A 329 -6.11 -25.42 -1.15
N VAL A 330 -7.19 -26.20 -1.24
CA VAL A 330 -8.26 -25.98 -2.21
C VAL A 330 -9.07 -24.72 -1.87
N SER A 331 -9.18 -24.37 -0.58
CA SER A 331 -9.90 -23.19 -0.12
C SER A 331 -9.21 -21.86 -0.44
N LEU A 332 -7.89 -21.85 -0.70
CA LEU A 332 -7.14 -20.60 -0.87
C LEU A 332 -7.63 -19.74 -2.04
N VAL A 333 -7.92 -20.36 -3.18
CA VAL A 333 -8.35 -19.65 -4.40
C VAL A 333 -9.73 -18.98 -4.19
N PRO A 334 -10.80 -19.73 -3.88
CA PRO A 334 -12.13 -19.14 -3.73
C PRO A 334 -12.19 -18.15 -2.57
N LEU A 335 -11.54 -18.45 -1.43
CA LEU A 335 -11.56 -17.57 -0.27
C LEU A 335 -10.83 -16.24 -0.54
N ALA A 336 -9.70 -16.26 -1.24
CA ALA A 336 -8.99 -15.03 -1.58
C ALA A 336 -9.81 -14.16 -2.56
N LEU A 337 -10.50 -14.78 -3.53
CA LEU A 337 -11.36 -14.07 -4.46
C LEU A 337 -12.59 -13.47 -3.76
N GLU A 338 -13.25 -14.23 -2.88
CA GLU A 338 -14.35 -13.74 -2.05
C GLU A 338 -13.92 -12.50 -1.25
N LYS A 339 -12.74 -12.52 -0.63
CA LYS A 339 -12.23 -11.36 0.13
C LYS A 339 -11.96 -10.14 -0.73
N ILE A 340 -11.58 -10.30 -2.00
CA ILE A 340 -11.44 -9.17 -2.94
C ILE A 340 -12.83 -8.58 -3.26
N LEU A 341 -13.84 -9.43 -3.46
CA LEU A 341 -15.22 -8.99 -3.69
C LEU A 341 -15.82 -8.30 -2.45
N ASP A 342 -15.55 -8.83 -1.25
CA ASP A 342 -15.91 -8.18 0.02
C ASP A 342 -15.32 -6.77 0.10
N ILE A 343 -14.04 -6.61 -0.29
CA ILE A 343 -13.39 -5.29 -0.33
C ILE A 343 -14.08 -4.35 -1.32
N ASP A 344 -14.45 -4.82 -2.52
CA ASP A 344 -15.18 -3.99 -3.49
C ASP A 344 -16.51 -3.47 -2.94
N HIS A 345 -17.27 -4.36 -2.28
CA HIS A 345 -18.53 -3.99 -1.63
C HIS A 345 -18.31 -2.99 -0.48
N MET A 346 -17.31 -3.21 0.37
CA MET A 346 -16.97 -2.28 1.45
C MET A 346 -16.51 -0.91 0.93
N VAL A 347 -15.81 -0.87 -0.21
CA VAL A 347 -15.43 0.39 -0.86
C VAL A 347 -16.68 1.12 -1.36
N ASP A 348 -17.65 0.40 -1.95
CA ASP A 348 -18.90 1.02 -2.38
C ASP A 348 -19.68 1.63 -1.21
N GLU A 349 -19.81 0.89 -0.12
CA GLU A 349 -20.44 1.34 1.12
C GLU A 349 -19.73 2.59 1.66
N TYR A 350 -18.41 2.54 1.79
CA TYR A 350 -17.59 3.65 2.29
C TYR A 350 -17.82 4.94 1.48
N ILE A 351 -17.86 4.85 0.15
CA ILE A 351 -18.04 6.03 -0.70
C ILE A 351 -19.49 6.52 -0.67
N THR A 352 -20.46 5.61 -0.60
CA THR A 352 -21.89 5.96 -0.62
C THR A 352 -22.35 6.60 0.69
N ASP A 353 -21.67 6.32 1.79
CA ASP A 353 -21.91 6.90 3.12
C ASP A 353 -21.51 8.38 3.24
N PHE A 354 -20.90 8.99 2.21
CA PHE A 354 -20.70 10.44 2.21
C PHE A 354 -22.03 11.17 1.98
N PRO A 355 -22.47 12.04 2.92
CA PRO A 355 -23.80 12.68 2.87
C PRO A 355 -23.95 13.64 1.70
N ASP A 356 -22.84 14.23 1.28
CA ASP A 356 -22.74 14.93 0.03
C ASP A 356 -22.49 13.90 -1.05
N ARG A 357 -23.52 13.55 -1.85
CA ARG A 357 -23.30 12.80 -3.10
C ARG A 357 -22.28 13.58 -3.92
N ILE A 358 -21.00 13.22 -3.79
CA ILE A 358 -19.95 13.79 -4.62
C ILE A 358 -20.36 13.39 -6.03
N LYS A 359 -20.60 14.39 -6.88
CA LYS A 359 -20.68 14.16 -8.32
C LYS A 359 -19.28 13.72 -8.74
N VAL A 360 -19.02 12.42 -8.61
CA VAL A 360 -17.82 11.77 -9.10
C VAL A 360 -17.96 11.58 -10.59
#